data_AF-A0A2G9FLE4-F1
#
_entry.id   AF-A0A2G9FLE4-F1
#
_cell.length_a   1.000
_cell.length_b   1.000
_cell.length_c   1.000
_cell.angle_alpha   90.00
_cell.angle_beta   90.00
_cell.angle_gamma   90.00
#
_symmetry.space_group_name_H-M   'P 1'
#
loop_
_entity.id
_entity.type
_entity.pdbx_description
1 polymer ?
#
loop_
_entity_poly.entity_id
_entity_poly.type
_entity_poly.pdbx_seq_one_letter_code
_entity_poly.pdbx_strand_id
1 'polypeptide(L)'
;MEAYMEKIYGVIDATSGYANGKTKNPKYQDLHSSGHAETVHVRYDASKVNLSTLLKYYFKIIDPTSVNKQGNDRGSQYRTGIYYVNQNDKSVIQDEIKEQQKKYSQKIVVEVLPLKEYYLAEEYHQDYLKKNPNGYCHIDLSKADDIIVDEKKYPKLSEKELKMKLNSKQYEVTQNGDTERAFQNDYWDFFDKGIYVDITTGEPLFSSTDKYASQCGWPSFVKPIVPEVVTYHNDTSFNMIRTEVRSRSGKAHLGHVFDDGPRDRGGKRYCINSAAIQFIPYAEMEAKGYGYLLPLVK
;
A
#
# COMPACT_ATOMS: atom_id res chain seq x y z
N MET A 1 9.81 15.65 -3.61
CA MET A 1 10.09 14.45 -2.79
C MET A 1 9.66 14.68 -1.35
N GLU A 2 10.14 15.73 -0.68
CA GLU A 2 9.78 16.09 0.71
C GLU A 2 8.25 16.13 0.92
N ALA A 3 7.56 17.08 0.27
CA ALA A 3 6.09 17.20 0.37
C ALA A 3 5.30 15.93 -0.02
N TYR A 4 5.89 15.04 -0.82
CA TYR A 4 5.28 13.75 -1.13
C TYR A 4 5.42 12.78 0.04
N MET A 5 6.62 12.68 0.64
CA MET A 5 6.88 11.79 1.77
C MET A 5 6.08 12.21 3.01
N GLU A 6 5.93 13.52 3.25
CA GLU A 6 5.15 14.03 4.39
C GLU A 6 3.67 13.65 4.37
N LYS A 7 3.10 13.40 3.19
CA LYS A 7 1.70 12.96 3.05
C LYS A 7 1.50 11.50 3.46
N ILE A 8 2.56 10.70 3.50
CA ILE A 8 2.44 9.26 3.75
C ILE A 8 2.10 9.04 5.22
N TYR A 9 1.01 8.31 5.47
CA TYR A 9 0.62 7.92 6.82
C TYR A 9 1.78 7.22 7.55
N GLY A 10 2.08 7.71 8.76
CA GLY A 10 3.18 7.20 9.59
C GLY A 10 4.51 7.94 9.40
N VAL A 11 4.66 8.79 8.39
CA VAL A 11 5.78 9.75 8.33
C VAL A 11 5.54 10.84 9.37
N ILE A 12 6.55 11.08 10.20
CA ILE A 12 6.51 12.08 11.27
C ILE A 12 7.07 13.42 10.75
N ASP A 13 8.12 13.36 9.94
CA ASP A 13 8.86 14.53 9.47
C ASP A 13 9.69 14.17 8.22
N ALA A 14 9.88 15.14 7.33
CA ALA A 14 10.75 15.00 6.17
C ALA A 14 11.50 16.32 5.92
N THR A 15 12.83 16.25 5.84
CA THR A 15 13.66 17.44 5.64
C THR A 15 14.53 17.32 4.39
N SER A 16 14.68 18.43 3.66
CA SER A 16 15.51 18.52 2.46
C SER A 16 16.97 18.80 2.80
N GLY A 17 17.91 18.17 2.11
CA GLY A 17 19.34 18.31 2.37
C GLY A 17 20.25 17.70 1.32
N TYR A 18 21.53 17.60 1.65
CA TYR A 18 22.62 17.22 0.75
C TYR A 18 23.43 16.09 1.37
N ALA A 19 23.54 14.96 0.68
CA ALA A 19 24.20 13.77 1.21
C ALA A 19 25.31 13.21 0.33
N ASN A 20 26.24 12.51 0.99
CA ASN A 20 27.24 11.64 0.36
C ASN A 20 28.10 12.31 -0.74
N GLY A 21 28.43 13.59 -0.56
CA GLY A 21 29.38 14.31 -1.42
C GLY A 21 30.82 14.25 -0.94
N LYS A 22 31.62 15.22 -1.42
CA LYS A 22 33.08 15.28 -1.19
C LYS A 22 33.51 16.49 -0.35
N THR A 23 32.66 17.50 -0.22
CA THR A 23 32.95 18.73 0.51
C THR A 23 32.14 18.81 1.80
N LYS A 24 32.63 19.60 2.78
CA LYS A 24 31.91 19.86 4.03
C LYS A 24 30.96 21.04 3.88
N ASN A 25 29.78 20.97 4.50
CA ASN A 25 28.78 22.05 4.53
C ASN A 25 28.49 22.67 3.14
N PRO A 26 28.11 21.87 2.13
CA PRO A 26 27.76 22.40 0.81
C PRO A 26 26.54 23.34 0.91
N LYS A 27 26.51 24.36 0.05
CA LYS A 27 25.30 25.13 -0.23
C LYS A 27 24.66 24.67 -1.53
N TYR A 28 23.43 25.09 -1.79
CA TYR A 28 22.73 24.77 -3.04
C TYR A 28 23.57 25.11 -4.30
N GLN A 29 24.27 26.24 -4.28
CA GLN A 29 25.12 26.72 -5.37
C GLN A 29 26.34 25.82 -5.64
N ASP A 30 26.77 25.02 -4.65
CA ASP A 30 27.93 24.14 -4.74
C ASP A 30 27.57 22.75 -5.27
N LEU A 31 26.29 22.41 -5.43
CA LEU A 31 25.85 21.03 -5.72
C LEU A 31 26.39 20.47 -7.04
N HIS A 32 26.60 21.33 -8.03
CA HIS A 32 27.14 20.92 -9.33
C HIS A 32 28.58 20.39 -9.26
N SER A 33 29.35 20.74 -8.23
CA SER A 33 30.78 20.38 -8.09
C SER A 33 31.11 19.62 -6.81
N SER A 34 30.30 19.78 -5.77
CA SER A 34 30.53 19.19 -4.44
C SER A 34 30.32 17.67 -4.38
N GLY A 35 29.61 17.10 -5.35
CA GLY A 35 29.33 15.66 -5.43
C GLY A 35 28.20 15.18 -4.52
N HIS A 36 27.54 16.07 -3.76
CA HIS A 36 26.39 15.71 -2.94
C HIS A 36 25.18 15.34 -3.81
N ALA A 37 24.29 14.50 -3.28
CA ALA A 37 22.94 14.28 -3.81
C ALA A 37 21.94 15.12 -3.03
N GLU A 38 20.99 15.73 -3.73
CA GLU A 38 19.77 16.22 -3.09
C GLU A 38 19.03 15.04 -2.47
N THR A 39 18.79 15.12 -1.16
CA THR A 39 18.34 14.00 -0.34
C THR A 39 17.25 14.48 0.60
N VAL A 40 16.18 13.70 0.72
CA VAL A 40 15.16 13.91 1.74
C VAL A 40 15.41 12.93 2.87
N HIS A 41 15.58 13.45 4.08
CA HIS A 41 15.68 12.63 5.29
C HIS A 41 14.26 12.43 5.84
N VAL A 42 13.79 11.18 5.86
CA VAL A 42 12.42 10.83 6.27
C VAL A 42 12.46 10.16 7.64
N ARG A 43 11.83 10.79 8.63
CA ARG A 43 11.62 10.21 9.97
C ARG A 43 10.19 9.69 10.06
N TYR A 44 10.02 8.44 10.46
CA TYR A 44 8.73 7.77 10.46
C TYR A 44 8.51 6.93 11.72
N ASP A 45 7.25 6.68 12.04
CA ASP A 45 6.82 5.77 13.09
C ASP A 45 6.77 4.34 12.54
N ALA A 46 7.76 3.53 12.92
CA ALA A 46 7.88 2.14 12.48
C ALA A 46 6.70 1.24 12.93
N SER A 47 5.89 1.68 13.91
CA SER A 47 4.65 0.99 14.29
C SER A 47 3.49 1.25 13.32
N LYS A 48 3.56 2.34 12.54
CA LYS A 48 2.54 2.77 11.59
C LYS A 48 2.90 2.44 10.14
N VAL A 49 4.16 2.59 9.76
CA VAL A 49 4.68 2.33 8.42
C VAL A 49 6.07 1.71 8.49
N ASN A 50 6.33 0.68 7.68
CA ASN A 50 7.63 0.01 7.63
C ASN A 50 8.49 0.49 6.45
N LEU A 51 9.79 0.19 6.51
CA LEU A 51 10.76 0.58 5.47
C LEU A 51 10.37 0.06 4.08
N SER A 52 9.95 -1.20 3.94
CA SER A 52 9.54 -1.75 2.64
C SER A 52 8.38 -0.96 2.01
N THR A 53 7.43 -0.51 2.83
CA THR A 53 6.30 0.32 2.36
C THR A 53 6.77 1.71 1.92
N LEU A 54 7.66 2.37 2.68
CA LEU A 54 8.24 3.65 2.27
C LEU A 54 9.05 3.53 0.97
N LEU A 55 9.80 2.45 0.79
CA LEU A 55 10.52 2.19 -0.44
C LEU A 55 9.57 2.01 -1.64
N LYS A 56 8.43 1.32 -1.46
CA LYS A 56 7.40 1.24 -2.51
C LYS A 56 6.88 2.63 -2.89
N TYR A 57 6.64 3.51 -1.91
CA TYR A 57 6.27 4.90 -2.20
C TYR A 57 7.37 5.68 -2.91
N TYR A 58 8.64 5.48 -2.55
CA TYR A 58 9.79 6.08 -3.24
C TYR A 58 9.83 5.65 -4.72
N PHE A 59 9.74 4.35 -5.00
CA PHE A 59 9.77 3.82 -6.37
C PHE A 59 8.56 4.22 -7.23
N LYS A 60 7.45 4.70 -6.65
CA LYS A 60 6.29 5.21 -7.42
C LYS A 60 6.53 6.54 -8.11
N ILE A 61 7.48 7.33 -7.61
CA ILE A 61 7.67 8.73 -8.01
C ILE A 61 9.03 9.03 -8.63
N ILE A 62 9.92 8.05 -8.70
CA ILE A 62 11.20 8.17 -9.41
C ILE A 62 11.20 7.36 -10.70
N ASP A 63 12.05 7.73 -11.64
CA ASP A 63 12.52 6.83 -12.70
C ASP A 63 13.76 6.09 -12.17
N PRO A 64 13.65 4.79 -11.81
CA PRO A 64 14.74 4.05 -11.19
C PRO A 64 15.82 3.61 -12.20
N THR A 65 15.61 3.86 -13.50
CA THR A 65 16.55 3.49 -14.58
C THR A 65 17.33 4.70 -15.10
N SER A 66 16.95 5.91 -14.67
CA SER A 66 17.58 7.17 -15.08
C SER A 66 18.90 7.43 -14.35
N VAL A 67 19.95 7.71 -15.10
CA VAL A 67 21.25 8.09 -14.54
C VAL A 67 21.33 9.61 -14.43
N ASN A 68 21.55 10.12 -13.20
CA ASN A 68 21.79 11.55 -12.91
C ASN A 68 20.73 12.50 -13.49
N LYS A 69 19.47 12.07 -13.48
CA LYS A 69 18.34 12.82 -14.02
C LYS A 69 17.04 12.36 -13.38
N GLN A 70 16.14 13.29 -13.06
CA GLN A 70 14.73 13.02 -12.74
C GLN A 70 13.87 14.14 -13.34
N GLY A 71 12.83 13.78 -14.10
CA GLY A 71 12.03 14.77 -14.85
C GLY A 71 12.91 15.61 -15.80
N ASN A 72 12.86 16.93 -15.63
CA ASN A 72 13.68 17.86 -16.41
C ASN A 72 15.06 18.14 -15.79
N ASP A 73 15.25 17.74 -14.54
CA ASP A 73 16.42 18.09 -13.72
C ASP A 73 17.58 17.13 -14.02
N ARG A 74 18.74 17.67 -14.40
CA ARG A 74 19.92 16.90 -14.84
C ARG A 74 21.16 17.29 -14.07
N GLY A 75 21.93 16.29 -13.64
CA GLY A 75 23.13 16.47 -12.85
C GLY A 75 23.29 15.38 -11.79
N SER A 76 24.52 15.17 -11.33
CA SER A 76 24.81 14.15 -10.30
C SER A 76 24.09 14.40 -8.98
N GLN A 77 23.70 15.65 -8.70
CA GLN A 77 22.90 15.98 -7.53
C GLN A 77 21.47 15.40 -7.57
N TYR A 78 20.96 15.08 -8.77
CA TYR A 78 19.64 14.45 -8.98
C TYR A 78 19.73 12.94 -9.21
N ARG A 79 20.87 12.32 -8.86
CA ARG A 79 20.99 10.86 -8.91
C ARG A 79 20.03 10.22 -7.90
N THR A 80 19.45 9.10 -8.27
CA THR A 80 18.61 8.32 -7.35
C THR A 80 19.49 7.50 -6.41
N GLY A 81 19.25 7.61 -5.10
CA GLY A 81 20.00 6.87 -4.09
C GLY A 81 19.18 6.61 -2.83
N ILE A 82 19.49 5.51 -2.16
CA ILE A 82 18.93 5.15 -0.85
C ILE A 82 20.10 5.04 0.13
N TYR A 83 20.13 5.97 1.09
CA TYR A 83 21.20 6.10 2.06
C TYR A 83 20.75 5.63 3.44
N TYR A 84 21.35 4.55 3.94
CA TYR A 84 20.94 3.92 5.20
C TYR A 84 21.96 4.19 6.31
N VAL A 85 21.47 4.35 7.54
CA VAL A 85 22.31 4.46 8.74
C VAL A 85 22.49 3.09 9.40
N ASN A 86 21.42 2.30 9.48
CA ASN A 86 21.45 0.96 10.04
C ASN A 86 21.83 -0.08 8.97
N GLN A 87 22.85 -0.90 9.25
CA GLN A 87 23.29 -1.95 8.31
C GLN A 87 22.23 -3.02 8.05
N ASN A 88 21.33 -3.26 9.01
CA ASN A 88 20.25 -4.24 8.86
C ASN A 88 19.21 -3.82 7.79
N ASP A 89 19.08 -2.53 7.50
CA ASP A 89 18.14 -2.02 6.50
C ASP A 89 18.59 -2.33 5.07
N LYS A 90 19.90 -2.58 4.88
CA LYS A 90 20.48 -2.83 3.57
C LYS A 90 19.81 -4.03 2.86
N SER A 91 19.53 -5.10 3.59
CA SER A 91 18.87 -6.29 3.01
C SER A 91 17.45 -5.97 2.55
N VAL A 92 16.68 -5.24 3.37
CA VAL A 92 15.32 -4.79 3.04
C VAL A 92 15.32 -3.93 1.77
N ILE A 93 16.27 -3.00 1.66
CA ILE A 93 16.44 -2.13 0.49
C ILE A 93 16.79 -2.94 -0.76
N GLN A 94 17.75 -3.87 -0.64
CA GLN A 94 18.18 -4.71 -1.76
C GLN A 94 17.07 -5.64 -2.24
N ASP A 95 16.28 -6.19 -1.32
CA ASP A 95 15.16 -7.06 -1.68
C ASP A 95 14.05 -6.27 -2.38
N GLU A 96 13.73 -5.06 -1.92
CA GLU A 96 12.79 -4.21 -2.65
C GLU A 96 13.30 -3.84 -4.05
N ILE A 97 14.59 -3.52 -4.21
CA ILE A 97 15.17 -3.29 -5.54
C ILE A 97 15.04 -4.51 -6.45
N LYS A 98 15.28 -5.73 -5.93
CA LYS A 98 15.08 -6.96 -6.71
C LYS A 98 13.63 -7.13 -7.13
N GLU A 99 12.67 -6.84 -6.26
CA GLU A 99 11.25 -6.89 -6.58
C GLU A 99 10.87 -5.83 -7.63
N GLN A 100 11.36 -4.60 -7.51
CA GLN A 100 11.11 -3.55 -8.50
C GLN A 100 11.77 -3.86 -9.84
N GLN A 101 12.98 -4.45 -9.85
CA GLN A 101 13.70 -4.81 -11.08
C GLN A 101 12.87 -5.75 -11.97
N LYS A 102 12.00 -6.59 -11.42
CA LYS A 102 11.11 -7.47 -12.20
C LYS A 102 10.15 -6.68 -13.11
N LYS A 103 9.90 -5.40 -12.82
CA LYS A 103 9.02 -4.51 -13.60
C LYS A 103 9.75 -3.75 -14.70
N TYR A 104 11.08 -3.79 -14.74
CA TYR A 104 11.91 -3.04 -15.67
C TYR A 104 12.85 -3.97 -16.43
N SER A 105 12.90 -3.82 -17.76
CA SER A 105 13.90 -4.50 -18.58
C SER A 105 15.28 -3.83 -18.45
N GLN A 106 15.31 -2.51 -18.33
CA GLN A 106 16.53 -1.76 -18.01
C GLN A 106 16.94 -2.01 -16.56
N LYS A 107 18.25 -2.06 -16.32
CA LYS A 107 18.82 -2.20 -14.98
C LYS A 107 18.46 -0.97 -14.14
N ILE A 108 17.97 -1.20 -12.93
CA ILE A 108 17.79 -0.17 -11.92
C ILE A 108 19.16 0.37 -11.50
N VAL A 109 19.31 1.69 -11.54
CA VAL A 109 20.57 2.41 -11.26
C VAL A 109 20.54 3.15 -9.91
N VAL A 110 19.50 2.95 -9.11
CA VAL A 110 19.40 3.48 -7.74
C VAL A 110 20.56 2.95 -6.90
N GLU A 111 21.42 3.83 -6.40
CA GLU A 111 22.54 3.45 -5.57
C GLU A 111 22.10 3.12 -4.13
N VAL A 112 22.77 2.17 -3.48
CA VAL A 112 22.48 1.76 -2.10
C VAL A 112 23.77 1.81 -1.30
N LEU A 113 23.93 2.88 -0.52
CA LEU A 113 25.16 3.17 0.21
C LEU A 113 24.88 3.53 1.67
N PRO A 114 25.82 3.27 2.59
CA PRO A 114 25.72 3.86 3.93
C PRO A 114 25.65 5.39 3.82
N LEU A 115 24.83 6.02 4.66
CA LEU A 115 24.84 7.47 4.82
C LEU A 115 26.16 7.86 5.49
N LYS A 116 26.98 8.67 4.80
CA LYS A 116 28.24 9.19 5.33
C LYS A 116 28.02 10.50 6.07
N GLU A 117 27.23 11.37 5.47
CA GLU A 117 26.95 12.72 5.91
C GLU A 117 25.65 13.21 5.28
N TYR A 118 24.92 14.03 6.04
CA TYR A 118 23.73 14.73 5.59
C TYR A 118 23.79 16.15 6.13
N TYR A 119 23.79 17.12 5.22
CA TYR A 119 23.75 18.54 5.54
C TYR A 119 22.35 19.07 5.24
N LEU A 120 21.72 19.70 6.22
CA LEU A 120 20.41 20.31 6.04
C LEU A 120 20.50 21.43 4.99
N ALA A 121 19.57 21.45 4.05
CA ALA A 121 19.47 22.52 3.07
C ALA A 121 19.00 23.82 3.73
N GLU A 122 19.21 24.95 3.05
CA GLU A 122 18.79 26.26 3.52
C GLU A 122 17.27 26.34 3.79
N GLU A 123 16.86 27.21 4.71
CA GLU A 123 15.46 27.31 5.18
C GLU A 123 14.44 27.55 4.06
N TYR A 124 14.83 28.20 2.96
CA TYR A 124 13.93 28.43 1.84
C TYR A 124 13.65 27.16 1.01
N HIS A 125 14.46 26.10 1.17
CA HIS A 125 14.25 24.79 0.57
C HIS A 125 13.37 23.87 1.43
N GLN A 126 13.36 24.07 2.75
CA GLN A 126 12.51 23.28 3.65
C GLN A 126 11.04 23.63 3.40
N ASP A 127 10.16 22.63 3.35
CA ASP A 127 8.73 22.83 3.13
C ASP A 127 8.41 23.65 1.86
N TYR A 128 9.25 23.54 0.83
CA TYR A 128 9.22 24.45 -0.32
C TYR A 128 7.83 24.54 -0.97
N LEU A 129 7.15 23.40 -1.17
CA LEU A 129 5.82 23.36 -1.79
C LEU A 129 4.68 23.75 -0.83
N LYS A 130 4.89 23.74 0.49
CA LYS A 130 3.94 24.35 1.44
C LYS A 130 4.03 25.88 1.37
N LYS A 131 5.27 26.39 1.31
CA LYS A 131 5.57 27.83 1.18
C LYS A 131 5.18 28.38 -0.20
N ASN A 132 5.32 27.55 -1.24
CA ASN A 132 5.05 27.89 -2.64
C ASN A 132 4.14 26.83 -3.28
N PRO A 133 2.80 26.90 -3.10
CA PRO A 133 1.88 25.88 -3.59
C PRO A 133 1.92 25.66 -5.11
N ASN A 134 2.27 26.69 -5.88
CA ASN A 134 2.45 26.64 -7.34
C ASN A 134 3.93 26.52 -7.75
N GLY A 135 4.81 26.15 -6.80
CA GLY A 135 6.22 25.93 -7.05
C GLY A 135 6.46 24.75 -7.98
N TYR A 136 7.66 24.68 -8.55
CA TYR A 136 8.02 23.58 -9.45
C TYR A 136 7.97 22.23 -8.73
N CYS A 137 7.25 21.27 -9.32
CA CYS A 137 7.20 19.89 -8.87
C CYS A 137 6.99 18.96 -10.08
N HIS A 138 7.97 18.13 -10.39
CA HIS A 138 7.82 17.10 -11.44
C HIS A 138 7.11 15.83 -10.94
N ILE A 139 6.90 15.71 -9.62
CA ILE A 139 6.25 14.56 -8.97
C ILE A 139 4.75 14.85 -8.83
N ASP A 140 3.93 13.88 -9.21
CA ASP A 140 2.50 13.89 -8.88
C ASP A 140 2.30 13.56 -7.38
N LEU A 141 1.96 14.59 -6.60
CA LEU A 141 1.76 14.46 -5.15
C LEU A 141 0.49 13.69 -4.76
N SER A 142 -0.42 13.42 -5.71
CA SER A 142 -1.62 12.61 -5.43
C SER A 142 -1.29 11.12 -5.29
N LYS A 143 -0.16 10.67 -5.84
CA LYS A 143 0.32 9.29 -5.68
C LYS A 143 0.62 8.89 -4.22
N ALA A 144 0.73 9.87 -3.31
CA ALA A 144 0.87 9.61 -1.89
C ALA A 144 -0.44 9.13 -1.25
N ASP A 145 -1.58 9.44 -1.88
CA ASP A 145 -2.92 9.03 -1.43
C ASP A 145 -3.23 7.57 -1.83
N ASP A 146 -2.42 6.99 -2.72
CA ASP A 146 -2.54 5.58 -3.10
C ASP A 146 -2.26 4.67 -1.90
N ILE A 147 -3.25 3.88 -1.50
CA ILE A 147 -3.09 2.91 -0.42
C ILE A 147 -2.20 1.74 -0.84
N ILE A 148 -1.27 1.39 0.05
CA ILE A 148 -0.45 0.17 -0.05
C ILE A 148 -0.85 -0.77 1.09
N VAL A 149 -1.42 -1.93 0.75
CA VAL A 149 -1.66 -3.02 1.70
C VAL A 149 -0.46 -3.97 1.66
N ASP A 150 0.39 -3.91 2.69
CA ASP A 150 1.55 -4.80 2.82
C ASP A 150 1.12 -6.22 3.18
N GLU A 151 1.15 -7.12 2.20
CA GLU A 151 0.78 -8.54 2.34
C GLU A 151 1.54 -9.23 3.49
N LYS A 152 2.82 -8.85 3.70
CA LYS A 152 3.68 -9.46 4.74
C LYS A 152 3.15 -9.22 6.16
N LYS A 153 2.30 -8.20 6.38
CA LYS A 153 1.65 -7.94 7.68
C LYS A 153 0.56 -8.96 8.00
N TYR A 154 0.08 -9.71 7.01
CA TYR A 154 -1.09 -10.57 7.13
C TYR A 154 -0.77 -12.01 6.73
N PRO A 155 0.22 -12.67 7.37
CA PRO A 155 0.68 -13.99 6.92
C PRO A 155 -0.44 -15.03 6.94
N LYS A 156 -0.43 -15.93 5.96
CA LYS A 156 -1.32 -17.08 5.94
C LYS A 156 -1.07 -17.96 7.18
N LEU A 157 -2.15 -18.24 7.92
CA LEU A 157 -2.12 -19.15 9.06
C LEU A 157 -2.02 -20.63 8.62
N SER A 158 -1.43 -21.45 9.48
CA SER A 158 -1.43 -22.90 9.30
C SER A 158 -2.83 -23.49 9.50
N GLU A 159 -3.06 -24.69 8.96
CA GLU A 159 -4.34 -25.39 9.11
C GLU A 159 -4.74 -25.57 10.59
N LYS A 160 -3.76 -25.88 11.45
CA LYS A 160 -3.98 -26.03 12.90
C LYS A 160 -4.45 -24.73 13.54
N GLU A 161 -3.81 -23.61 13.20
CA GLU A 161 -4.20 -22.29 13.72
C GLU A 161 -5.59 -21.88 13.21
N LEU A 162 -5.89 -22.16 11.93
CA LEU A 162 -7.21 -21.90 11.34
C LEU A 162 -8.31 -22.69 12.06
N LYS A 163 -8.09 -23.98 12.35
CA LYS A 163 -9.04 -24.82 13.10
C LYS A 163 -9.26 -24.35 14.54
N MET A 164 -8.28 -23.66 15.14
CA MET A 164 -8.42 -23.07 16.48
C MET A 164 -9.11 -21.70 16.45
N LYS A 165 -8.88 -20.92 15.39
CA LYS A 165 -9.39 -19.55 15.26
C LYS A 165 -10.82 -19.49 14.73
N LEU A 166 -11.15 -20.34 13.75
CA LEU A 166 -12.40 -20.30 13.01
C LEU A 166 -13.43 -21.26 13.60
N ASN A 167 -14.70 -20.86 13.56
CA ASN A 167 -15.78 -21.82 13.76
C ASN A 167 -15.96 -22.72 12.52
N SER A 168 -16.73 -23.80 12.64
CA SER A 168 -16.91 -24.77 11.56
C SER A 168 -17.40 -24.13 10.26
N LYS A 169 -18.37 -23.22 10.32
CA LYS A 169 -18.92 -22.55 9.13
C LYS A 169 -17.87 -21.65 8.44
N GLN A 170 -17.11 -20.88 9.22
CA GLN A 170 -16.02 -20.05 8.70
C GLN A 170 -14.93 -20.90 8.06
N TYR A 171 -14.61 -22.06 8.67
CA TYR A 171 -13.62 -22.98 8.13
C TYR A 171 -14.07 -23.59 6.80
N GLU A 172 -15.31 -24.12 6.74
CA GLU A 172 -15.86 -24.70 5.52
C GLU A 172 -15.92 -23.68 4.37
N VAL A 173 -16.41 -22.47 4.64
CA VAL A 173 -16.45 -21.40 3.64
C VAL A 173 -15.04 -21.04 3.18
N THR A 174 -14.14 -20.69 4.10
CA THR A 174 -12.83 -20.13 3.72
C THR A 174 -11.86 -21.15 3.15
N GLN A 175 -11.89 -22.40 3.61
CA GLN A 175 -10.91 -23.43 3.22
C GLN A 175 -11.46 -24.40 2.18
N ASN A 176 -12.74 -24.76 2.27
CA ASN A 176 -13.35 -25.79 1.43
C ASN A 176 -14.25 -25.23 0.33
N GLY A 177 -14.42 -23.90 0.25
CA GLY A 177 -15.21 -23.25 -0.80
C GLY A 177 -16.73 -23.40 -0.62
N ASP A 178 -17.17 -23.64 0.62
CA ASP A 178 -18.61 -23.65 0.94
C ASP A 178 -19.21 -22.25 0.80
N THR A 179 -20.54 -22.19 0.69
CA THR A 179 -21.30 -20.93 0.59
C THR A 179 -22.35 -20.89 1.68
N GLU A 180 -22.32 -19.84 2.49
CA GLU A 180 -23.31 -19.68 3.56
C GLU A 180 -24.72 -19.40 3.02
N ARG A 181 -25.73 -19.66 3.86
CA ARG A 181 -27.13 -19.39 3.50
C ARG A 181 -27.39 -17.90 3.30
N ALA A 182 -28.06 -17.58 2.19
CA ALA A 182 -28.58 -16.26 1.90
C ALA A 182 -29.49 -15.74 3.02
N PHE A 183 -29.38 -14.45 3.36
CA PHE A 183 -30.16 -13.74 4.38
C PHE A 183 -30.05 -14.28 5.82
N GLN A 184 -29.21 -15.28 6.05
CA GLN A 184 -28.95 -15.89 7.37
C GLN A 184 -27.46 -15.76 7.70
N ASN A 185 -26.97 -14.54 7.62
CA ASN A 185 -25.58 -14.18 7.85
C ASN A 185 -25.45 -12.78 8.45
N ASP A 186 -24.28 -12.46 8.99
CA ASP A 186 -24.13 -11.29 9.86
C ASP A 186 -24.07 -9.96 9.10
N TYR A 187 -23.67 -9.97 7.82
CA TYR A 187 -23.33 -8.74 7.10
C TYR A 187 -24.17 -8.44 5.85
N TRP A 188 -25.19 -9.24 5.50
CA TRP A 188 -25.99 -8.95 4.29
C TRP A 188 -26.72 -7.60 4.39
N ASP A 189 -27.36 -7.31 5.54
CA ASP A 189 -28.09 -6.07 5.84
C ASP A 189 -27.34 -5.08 6.74
N PHE A 190 -26.06 -5.35 7.03
CA PHE A 190 -25.22 -4.50 7.88
C PHE A 190 -24.50 -3.40 7.08
N PHE A 191 -24.56 -2.14 7.52
CA PHE A 191 -24.01 -0.99 6.77
C PHE A 191 -23.25 0.04 7.64
N ASP A 192 -22.74 -0.36 8.80
CA ASP A 192 -21.96 0.56 9.63
C ASP A 192 -20.63 0.96 8.98
N LYS A 193 -20.12 2.12 9.39
CA LYS A 193 -18.85 2.66 8.90
C LYS A 193 -17.67 1.85 9.45
N GLY A 194 -16.85 1.35 8.54
CA GLY A 194 -15.64 0.58 8.84
C GLY A 194 -15.08 -0.13 7.62
N ILE A 195 -14.27 -1.15 7.86
CA ILE A 195 -13.70 -2.02 6.82
C ILE A 195 -14.02 -3.48 7.10
N TYR A 196 -13.95 -4.31 6.06
CA TYR A 196 -14.06 -5.76 6.16
C TYR A 196 -12.69 -6.36 5.86
N VAL A 197 -12.18 -7.14 6.80
CA VAL A 197 -10.88 -7.82 6.70
C VAL A 197 -11.08 -9.32 6.48
N ASP A 198 -10.12 -9.99 5.87
CA ASP A 198 -10.06 -11.45 5.77
C ASP A 198 -10.07 -12.03 7.18
N ILE A 199 -11.07 -12.86 7.50
CA ILE A 199 -11.18 -13.45 8.84
C ILE A 199 -9.98 -14.37 9.17
N THR A 200 -9.32 -14.91 8.15
CA THR A 200 -8.19 -15.83 8.31
C THR A 200 -6.90 -15.10 8.64
N THR A 201 -6.60 -14.00 7.95
CA THR A 201 -5.30 -13.29 8.05
C THR A 201 -5.37 -11.89 8.66
N GLY A 202 -6.54 -11.25 8.63
CA GLY A 202 -6.72 -9.83 8.95
C GLY A 202 -6.35 -8.88 7.80
N GLU A 203 -6.02 -9.38 6.61
CA GLU A 203 -5.77 -8.54 5.43
C GLU A 203 -7.03 -7.73 5.07
N PRO A 204 -6.96 -6.40 4.92
CA PRO A 204 -8.12 -5.59 4.57
C PRO A 204 -8.59 -5.90 3.14
N LEU A 205 -9.88 -6.19 2.98
CA LEU A 205 -10.47 -6.61 1.70
C LEU A 205 -11.41 -5.58 1.11
N PHE A 206 -12.33 -5.03 1.90
CA PHE A 206 -13.38 -4.14 1.41
C PHE A 206 -13.62 -2.95 2.35
N SER A 207 -14.02 -1.81 1.79
CA SER A 207 -14.52 -0.66 2.55
C SER A 207 -16.05 -0.70 2.65
N SER A 208 -16.60 -0.30 3.79
CA SER A 208 -18.05 -0.08 3.95
C SER A 208 -18.60 0.94 2.94
N THR A 209 -17.80 1.92 2.51
CA THR A 209 -18.18 2.88 1.45
C THR A 209 -18.50 2.20 0.13
N ASP A 210 -17.85 1.07 -0.16
CA ASP A 210 -18.04 0.29 -1.37
C ASP A 210 -19.08 -0.82 -1.24
N LYS A 211 -19.69 -0.99 -0.06
CA LYS A 211 -20.83 -1.89 0.15
C LYS A 211 -22.11 -1.27 -0.40
N TYR A 212 -23.05 -2.10 -0.86
CA TYR A 212 -24.38 -1.68 -1.27
C TYR A 212 -25.45 -2.77 -1.07
N ALA A 213 -26.72 -2.38 -1.09
CA ALA A 213 -27.86 -3.29 -0.97
C ALA A 213 -28.15 -4.00 -2.30
N SER A 214 -27.75 -5.26 -2.41
CA SER A 214 -27.84 -6.08 -3.64
C SER A 214 -29.08 -7.00 -3.68
N GLN A 215 -29.79 -7.16 -2.55
CA GLN A 215 -30.88 -8.13 -2.38
C GLN A 215 -30.52 -9.60 -2.71
N CYS A 216 -29.26 -9.91 -3.01
CA CYS A 216 -28.83 -11.28 -3.30
C CYS A 216 -28.74 -12.16 -2.03
N GLY A 217 -28.78 -11.56 -0.84
CA GLY A 217 -28.71 -12.28 0.44
C GLY A 217 -27.31 -12.45 1.04
N TRP A 218 -26.28 -11.87 0.41
CA TRP A 218 -24.90 -11.82 0.92
C TRP A 218 -24.37 -10.37 0.87
N PRO A 219 -23.41 -9.99 1.73
CA PRO A 219 -22.78 -8.68 1.63
C PRO A 219 -22.17 -8.50 0.24
N SER A 220 -22.52 -7.37 -0.38
CA SER A 220 -22.15 -7.07 -1.76
C SER A 220 -21.37 -5.76 -1.84
N PHE A 221 -20.23 -5.82 -2.51
CA PHE A 221 -19.34 -4.68 -2.71
C PHE A 221 -19.16 -4.38 -4.19
N VAL A 222 -18.84 -3.14 -4.54
CA VAL A 222 -18.57 -2.76 -5.93
C VAL A 222 -17.10 -2.96 -6.33
N LYS A 223 -16.18 -2.96 -5.36
CA LYS A 223 -14.74 -3.18 -5.56
C LYS A 223 -14.03 -3.57 -4.25
N PRO A 224 -12.88 -4.26 -4.30
CA PRO A 224 -11.98 -4.40 -3.15
C PRO A 224 -11.32 -3.06 -2.79
N ILE A 225 -10.75 -2.98 -1.59
CA ILE A 225 -10.10 -1.78 -1.05
C ILE A 225 -8.90 -1.33 -1.91
N VAL A 226 -8.16 -2.31 -2.45
CA VAL A 226 -7.21 -2.16 -3.54
C VAL A 226 -7.31 -3.42 -4.43
N PRO A 227 -7.01 -3.36 -5.74
CA PRO A 227 -7.21 -4.50 -6.63
C PRO A 227 -6.43 -5.76 -6.23
N GLU A 228 -5.25 -5.61 -5.62
CA GLU A 228 -4.30 -6.69 -5.39
C GLU A 228 -4.66 -7.56 -4.18
N VAL A 229 -5.55 -7.13 -3.27
CA VAL A 229 -5.89 -7.93 -2.07
C VAL A 229 -6.81 -9.12 -2.37
N VAL A 230 -7.25 -9.27 -3.61
CA VAL A 230 -8.05 -10.41 -4.08
C VAL A 230 -7.44 -11.04 -5.33
N THR A 231 -7.72 -12.33 -5.52
CA THR A 231 -7.37 -13.08 -6.73
C THR A 231 -8.63 -13.70 -7.34
N TYR A 232 -8.60 -13.90 -8.66
CA TYR A 232 -9.74 -14.33 -9.45
C TYR A 232 -9.46 -15.70 -10.07
N HIS A 233 -10.41 -16.63 -9.94
CA HIS A 233 -10.28 -18.00 -10.42
C HIS A 233 -11.54 -18.42 -11.17
N ASN A 234 -11.39 -19.24 -12.20
CA ASN A 234 -12.54 -19.79 -12.92
C ASN A 234 -13.20 -20.88 -12.06
N ASP A 235 -14.51 -20.76 -11.83
CA ASP A 235 -15.33 -21.74 -11.12
C ASP A 235 -16.39 -22.29 -12.07
N THR A 236 -16.29 -23.60 -12.35
CA THR A 236 -17.24 -24.35 -13.19
C THR A 236 -18.17 -25.25 -12.38
N SER A 237 -18.16 -25.13 -11.04
CA SER A 237 -18.99 -25.93 -10.15
C SER A 237 -20.48 -25.67 -10.37
N PHE A 238 -21.32 -26.67 -10.04
CA PHE A 238 -22.78 -26.61 -10.19
C PHE A 238 -23.26 -26.26 -11.61
N ASN A 239 -22.51 -26.64 -12.65
CA ASN A 239 -22.80 -26.35 -14.05
C ASN A 239 -22.96 -24.86 -14.38
N MET A 240 -22.34 -23.97 -13.59
CA MET A 240 -22.29 -22.54 -13.84
C MET A 240 -20.87 -22.13 -14.24
N ILE A 241 -20.72 -21.02 -14.97
CA ILE A 241 -19.42 -20.37 -15.18
C ILE A 241 -19.42 -19.09 -14.37
N ARG A 242 -18.60 -19.05 -13.33
CA ARG A 242 -18.46 -17.90 -12.43
C ARG A 242 -16.99 -17.57 -12.21
N THR A 243 -16.74 -16.38 -11.70
CA THR A 243 -15.40 -15.97 -11.25
C THR A 243 -15.36 -16.02 -9.74
N GLU A 244 -14.68 -17.02 -9.19
CA GLU A 244 -14.39 -17.12 -7.76
C GLU A 244 -13.43 -15.99 -7.35
N VAL A 245 -13.69 -15.42 -6.18
CA VAL A 245 -12.84 -14.42 -5.54
C VAL A 245 -12.24 -15.03 -4.27
N ARG A 246 -10.90 -14.97 -4.16
CA ARG A 246 -10.14 -15.41 -2.98
C ARG A 246 -9.30 -14.28 -2.41
N SER A 247 -9.04 -14.28 -1.10
CA SER A 247 -8.09 -13.33 -0.51
C SER A 247 -6.67 -13.61 -1.01
N ARG A 248 -5.88 -12.55 -1.22
CA ARG A 248 -4.50 -12.68 -1.71
C ARG A 248 -3.64 -13.47 -0.73
N SER A 249 -3.54 -12.99 0.52
CA SER A 249 -2.59 -13.57 1.47
C SER A 249 -3.04 -14.94 1.99
N GLY A 250 -4.28 -15.03 2.46
CA GLY A 250 -4.82 -16.26 3.05
C GLY A 250 -5.14 -17.36 2.03
N LYS A 251 -5.36 -16.96 0.76
CA LYS A 251 -5.97 -17.82 -0.29
C LYS A 251 -7.35 -18.35 0.12
N ALA A 252 -8.02 -17.66 1.04
CA ALA A 252 -9.33 -18.03 1.56
C ALA A 252 -10.38 -17.79 0.49
N HIS A 253 -11.29 -18.74 0.30
CA HIS A 253 -12.49 -18.52 -0.50
C HIS A 253 -13.34 -17.42 0.15
N LEU A 254 -13.66 -16.39 -0.64
CA LEU A 254 -14.48 -15.26 -0.21
C LEU A 254 -15.89 -15.38 -0.80
N GLY A 255 -15.99 -15.72 -2.08
CA GLY A 255 -17.25 -15.80 -2.82
C GLY A 255 -17.00 -15.63 -4.31
N HIS A 256 -17.83 -14.83 -4.99
CA HIS A 256 -17.79 -14.66 -6.44
C HIS A 256 -17.98 -13.19 -6.85
N VAL A 257 -17.49 -12.84 -8.04
CA VAL A 257 -17.73 -11.53 -8.66
C VAL A 257 -18.58 -11.69 -9.92
N PHE A 258 -19.53 -10.76 -10.10
CA PHE A 258 -20.47 -10.71 -11.20
C PHE A 258 -20.47 -9.32 -11.87
N ASP A 259 -21.00 -9.25 -13.10
CA ASP A 259 -21.12 -8.03 -13.92
C ASP A 259 -22.52 -7.38 -13.84
N ASP A 260 -23.27 -7.70 -12.79
CA ASP A 260 -24.65 -7.25 -12.54
C ASP A 260 -24.75 -6.19 -11.42
N GLY A 261 -23.64 -5.54 -11.07
CA GLY A 261 -23.58 -4.50 -10.05
C GLY A 261 -24.05 -3.12 -10.55
N PRO A 262 -24.07 -2.10 -9.66
CA PRO A 262 -24.46 -0.74 -10.00
C PRO A 262 -23.55 -0.15 -11.10
N ARG A 263 -24.15 0.18 -12.25
CA ARG A 263 -23.40 0.65 -13.44
C ARG A 263 -22.66 1.96 -13.19
N ASP A 264 -23.23 2.84 -12.39
CA ASP A 264 -22.66 4.11 -11.95
C ASP A 264 -21.44 3.94 -11.00
N ARG A 265 -21.24 2.71 -10.49
CA ARG A 265 -20.14 2.37 -9.56
C ARG A 265 -19.19 1.29 -10.11
N GLY A 266 -19.16 1.13 -11.43
CA GLY A 266 -18.25 0.20 -12.13
C GLY A 266 -18.86 -1.14 -12.54
N GLY A 267 -20.15 -1.38 -12.24
CA GLY A 267 -20.90 -2.53 -12.76
C GLY A 267 -20.54 -3.89 -12.15
N LYS A 268 -19.56 -3.94 -11.24
CA LYS A 268 -19.16 -5.19 -10.57
C LYS A 268 -19.95 -5.40 -9.28
N ARG A 269 -20.25 -6.66 -8.99
CA ARG A 269 -20.81 -7.12 -7.72
C ARG A 269 -19.92 -8.21 -7.13
N TYR A 270 -19.18 -7.87 -6.10
CA TYR A 270 -18.44 -8.82 -5.27
C TYR A 270 -19.40 -9.36 -4.22
N CYS A 271 -19.91 -10.57 -4.44
CA CYS A 271 -20.83 -11.28 -3.57
C CYS A 271 -20.03 -12.16 -2.60
N ILE A 272 -19.90 -11.71 -1.36
CA ILE A 272 -18.93 -12.27 -0.40
C ILE A 272 -19.66 -12.98 0.74
N ASN A 273 -19.12 -14.08 1.23
CA ASN A 273 -19.63 -14.72 2.44
C ASN A 273 -19.22 -13.89 3.66
N SER A 274 -20.17 -13.56 4.53
CA SER A 274 -19.91 -12.97 5.85
C SER A 274 -18.99 -13.85 6.69
N ALA A 275 -19.13 -15.18 6.58
CA ALA A 275 -18.26 -16.15 7.23
C ALA A 275 -16.77 -16.07 6.80
N ALA A 276 -16.44 -15.38 5.70
CA ALA A 276 -15.07 -15.21 5.22
C ALA A 276 -14.44 -13.87 5.63
N ILE A 277 -15.23 -12.96 6.21
CA ILE A 277 -14.79 -11.60 6.54
C ILE A 277 -15.11 -11.25 7.99
N GLN A 278 -14.34 -10.31 8.54
CA GLN A 278 -14.60 -9.72 9.84
C GLN A 278 -14.73 -8.21 9.68
N PHE A 279 -15.78 -7.62 10.25
CA PHE A 279 -15.95 -6.18 10.25
C PHE A 279 -15.10 -5.53 11.35
N ILE A 280 -14.43 -4.43 11.00
CA ILE A 280 -13.68 -3.56 11.91
C ILE A 280 -14.36 -2.18 11.90
N PRO A 281 -15.01 -1.76 12.99
CA PRO A 281 -15.65 -0.46 13.08
C PRO A 281 -14.66 0.69 12.89
N TYR A 282 -15.11 1.78 12.26
CA TYR A 282 -14.27 2.96 11.98
C TYR A 282 -13.55 3.48 13.22
N ALA A 283 -14.25 3.55 14.35
CA ALA A 283 -13.71 4.02 15.62
C ALA A 283 -12.57 3.14 16.19
N GLU A 284 -12.48 1.88 15.76
CA GLU A 284 -11.48 0.93 16.22
C GLU A 284 -10.32 0.74 15.24
N MET A 285 -10.44 1.27 14.01
CA MET A 285 -9.46 1.04 12.94
C MET A 285 -8.06 1.50 13.32
N GLU A 286 -7.87 2.70 13.87
CA GLU A 286 -6.56 3.21 14.29
C GLU A 286 -5.93 2.27 15.35
N ALA A 287 -6.69 1.98 16.41
CA ALA A 287 -6.23 1.15 17.53
C ALA A 287 -5.90 -0.29 17.11
N LYS A 288 -6.56 -0.81 16.08
CA LYS A 288 -6.30 -2.14 15.50
C LYS A 288 -5.25 -2.12 14.39
N GLY A 289 -4.59 -0.98 14.15
CA GLY A 289 -3.49 -0.87 13.19
C GLY A 289 -3.93 -0.75 11.72
N TYR A 290 -5.17 -0.34 11.48
CA TYR A 290 -5.77 -0.03 10.17
C TYR A 290 -5.93 1.48 9.93
N GLY A 291 -5.27 2.33 10.72
CA GLY A 291 -5.33 3.80 10.63
C GLY A 291 -5.06 4.37 9.24
N TYR A 292 -4.11 3.76 8.52
CA TYR A 292 -3.77 4.13 7.14
C TYR A 292 -4.92 3.98 6.13
N LEU A 293 -6.02 3.31 6.50
CA LEU A 293 -7.20 3.09 5.66
C LEU A 293 -8.38 4.01 6.01
N LEU A 294 -8.28 4.82 7.06
CA LEU A 294 -9.35 5.76 7.47
C LEU A 294 -9.83 6.65 6.30
N PRO A 295 -8.98 7.17 5.40
CA PRO A 295 -9.44 7.99 4.27
C PRO A 295 -10.36 7.26 3.27
N LEU A 296 -10.37 5.92 3.28
CA LEU A 296 -11.21 5.10 2.38
C LEU A 296 -12.62 4.84 2.92
N VAL A 297 -12.92 5.26 4.14
CA VAL A 297 -14.23 5.08 4.77
C VAL A 297 -14.91 6.45 4.92
N LYS A 298 -16.03 6.61 4.23
CA LYS A 298 -16.86 7.84 4.15
C LYS A 298 -18.20 7.67 4.85
#